data_AF-G9ZDB0-F1
#
_entry.id   AF-G9ZDB0-F1
#
_cell.length_a   1.000
_cell.length_b   1.000
_cell.length_c   1.000
_cell.angle_alpha   90.00
_cell.angle_beta   90.00
_cell.angle_gamma   90.00
#
_symmetry.space_group_name_H-M   'P 1'
#
loop_
_entity.id
_entity.type
_entity.pdbx_description
1 polymer ?
#
loop_
_entity_poly.entity_id
_entity_poly.type
_entity_poly.pdbx_seq_one_letter_code
_entity_poly.pdbx_strand_id
1 'polypeptide(L)'
;MAINADVQARYEARIDELFAGEEPRFHSGVTVLVRADVLDMLGYGDQPVILAEEKVRKSYDNHPEMTAEIWKKIPQWLENPAMVFVSDTNPDRLVFIAPEKIGDNTVRLIIAEELDNQGNRHLLLNAYSSEKSPFGRWLEDRLLLYADTKEAPRILGKYARRLRHVLEDPAFRPDARINGTGRGKQKALGLGTILTEKKLEGYRKRTQHVEVSLPQQEQDSRTEKIQLAKSLHGRYLDTTRLTAERKEAEKKRLDAVIKTTPLEQIERFIGMLRSELRKAQEKTKTKNIGKNRSGSIER
;
A
#
# COMPACT_ATOMS: atom_id res chain seq x y z
N MET A 1 -10.15 10.64 6.28
CA MET A 1 -11.15 9.80 5.59
C MET A 1 -11.12 8.39 6.15
N ALA A 2 -12.02 7.49 5.73
CA ALA A 2 -11.90 6.07 6.03
C ALA A 2 -10.84 5.43 5.12
N ILE A 3 -10.01 4.54 5.66
CA ILE A 3 -9.07 3.72 4.89
C ILE A 3 -9.87 2.94 3.84
N ASN A 4 -9.40 2.90 2.59
CA ASN A 4 -10.06 2.17 1.52
C ASN A 4 -9.99 0.65 1.82
N ALA A 5 -11.14 0.01 2.03
CA ALA A 5 -11.22 -1.37 2.47
C ALA A 5 -10.64 -2.38 1.46
N ASP A 6 -10.78 -2.15 0.15
CA ASP A 6 -10.21 -3.03 -0.87
C ASP A 6 -8.68 -2.91 -0.92
N VAL A 7 -8.16 -1.69 -0.79
CA VAL A 7 -6.71 -1.44 -0.71
C VAL A 7 -6.13 -2.07 0.55
N GLN A 8 -6.80 -1.90 1.69
CA GLN A 8 -6.39 -2.51 2.94
C GLN A 8 -6.37 -4.05 2.85
N ALA A 9 -7.44 -4.66 2.31
CA ALA A 9 -7.50 -6.11 2.15
C ALA A 9 -6.37 -6.66 1.26
N ARG A 10 -6.03 -5.97 0.16
CA ARG A 10 -4.91 -6.34 -0.71
C ARG A 10 -3.56 -6.18 -0.02
N TYR A 11 -3.39 -5.09 0.72
CA TYR A 11 -2.19 -4.88 1.53
C TYR A 11 -2.01 -6.01 2.56
N GLU A 12 -3.03 -6.31 3.35
CA GLU A 12 -2.98 -7.35 4.37
C GLU A 12 -2.70 -8.74 3.78
N ALA A 13 -3.37 -9.09 2.66
CA ALA A 13 -3.11 -10.33 1.93
C ALA A 13 -1.66 -10.40 1.44
N ARG A 14 -1.12 -9.29 0.91
CA ARG A 14 0.27 -9.25 0.45
C ARG A 14 1.26 -9.39 1.61
N ILE A 15 0.97 -8.82 2.78
CA ILE A 15 1.78 -9.04 3.97
C ILE A 15 1.79 -10.54 4.32
N ASP A 16 0.63 -11.20 4.34
CA ASP A 16 0.56 -12.64 4.61
C ASP A 16 1.38 -13.48 3.60
N GLU A 17 1.29 -13.16 2.32
CA GLU A 17 2.09 -13.78 1.26
C GLU A 17 3.61 -13.61 1.49
N LEU A 18 4.06 -12.39 1.80
CA LEU A 18 5.46 -12.12 2.08
C LEU A 18 5.93 -12.93 3.30
N PHE A 19 5.13 -12.99 4.36
CA PHE A 19 5.45 -13.76 5.57
C PHE A 19 5.38 -15.28 5.35
N ALA A 20 4.64 -15.73 4.34
CA ALA A 20 4.65 -17.11 3.86
C ALA A 20 5.85 -17.46 2.96
N GLY A 21 6.69 -16.48 2.61
CA GLY A 21 7.92 -16.66 1.84
C GLY A 21 7.85 -16.27 0.36
N GLU A 22 6.79 -15.59 -0.08
CA GLU A 22 6.72 -15.07 -1.44
C GLU A 22 7.79 -13.99 -1.70
N GLU A 23 8.28 -13.94 -2.94
CA GLU A 23 9.35 -13.01 -3.33
C GLU A 23 8.86 -11.55 -3.36
N PRO A 24 9.65 -10.59 -2.85
CA PRO A 24 9.28 -9.17 -2.86
C PRO A 24 9.29 -8.58 -4.27
N ARG A 25 8.36 -7.66 -4.53
CA ARG A 25 8.33 -6.84 -5.76
C ARG A 25 9.22 -5.61 -5.58
N PHE A 26 10.18 -5.44 -6.48
CA PHE A 26 11.21 -4.39 -6.38
C PHE A 26 10.81 -3.01 -6.95
N HIS A 27 9.83 -2.95 -7.85
CA HIS A 27 9.45 -1.72 -8.56
C HIS A 27 7.94 -1.44 -8.57
N SER A 28 7.15 -2.29 -7.90
CA SER A 28 5.68 -2.28 -7.92
C SER A 28 5.13 -2.92 -6.66
N GLY A 29 5.62 -2.46 -5.50
CA GLY A 29 5.12 -2.93 -4.21
C GLY A 29 3.62 -2.67 -4.07
N VAL A 30 3.00 -3.36 -3.10
CA VAL A 30 1.57 -3.15 -2.83
C VAL A 30 1.30 -1.72 -2.31
N THR A 31 0.18 -1.16 -2.73
CA THR A 31 -0.34 0.10 -2.20
C THR A 31 -0.78 -0.09 -0.75
N VAL A 32 -0.16 0.66 0.17
CA VAL A 32 -0.51 0.71 1.60
C VAL A 32 -1.71 1.63 1.81
N LEU A 33 -1.65 2.81 1.19
CA LEU A 33 -2.70 3.83 1.21
C LEU A 33 -2.78 4.49 -0.16
N VAL A 34 -3.98 4.76 -0.64
CA VAL A 34 -4.18 5.58 -1.87
C VAL A 34 -3.82 7.04 -1.65
N ARG A 35 -3.88 7.48 -0.39
CA ARG A 35 -3.48 8.78 0.13
C ARG A 35 -3.24 8.66 1.63
N ALA A 36 -2.28 9.41 2.17
CA ALA A 36 -2.19 9.64 3.61
C ALA A 36 -2.56 11.08 3.98
N ASP A 37 -3.65 11.28 4.73
CA ASP A 37 -4.12 12.62 5.13
C ASP A 37 -3.04 13.40 5.91
N VAL A 38 -2.21 12.69 6.68
CA VAL A 38 -1.09 13.28 7.44
C VAL A 38 0.01 13.80 6.50
N LEU A 39 0.37 13.07 5.45
CA LEU A 39 1.40 13.50 4.49
C LEU A 39 0.93 14.72 3.69
N ASP A 40 -0.32 14.70 3.25
CA ASP A 40 -0.93 15.82 2.53
C ASP A 40 -1.04 17.07 3.41
N MET A 41 -1.49 16.91 4.67
CA MET A 41 -1.51 18.01 5.65
C MET A 41 -0.11 18.55 5.98
N LEU A 42 0.91 17.68 5.94
CA LEU A 42 2.32 18.06 6.05
C LEU A 42 2.90 18.64 4.76
N GLY A 43 2.10 18.81 3.69
CA GLY A 43 2.49 19.43 2.42
C GLY A 43 3.32 18.56 1.48
N TYR A 44 3.36 17.25 1.72
CA TYR A 44 3.93 16.25 0.82
C TYR A 44 2.95 15.82 -0.29
N GLY A 45 1.69 16.28 -0.19
CA GLY A 45 0.66 16.13 -1.21
C GLY A 45 -0.18 14.87 -1.09
N ASP A 46 -1.22 14.83 -1.93
CA ASP A 46 -2.15 13.72 -2.07
C ASP A 46 -1.58 12.67 -3.04
N GLN A 47 -0.64 11.85 -2.56
CA GLN A 47 -0.04 10.76 -3.34
C GLN A 47 -0.20 9.41 -2.63
N PRO A 48 -0.20 8.29 -3.37
CA PRO A 48 -0.26 6.97 -2.78
C PRO A 48 1.02 6.64 -1.98
N VAL A 49 0.84 5.83 -0.95
CA VAL A 49 1.92 5.22 -0.18
C VAL A 49 2.10 3.78 -0.64
N ILE A 50 3.28 3.47 -1.20
CA ILE A 50 3.65 2.16 -1.72
C ILE A 50 4.62 1.47 -0.77
N LEU A 51 4.52 0.15 -0.63
CA LEU A 51 5.42 -0.64 0.22
C LEU A 51 6.73 -1.01 -0.50
N ALA A 52 7.88 -0.73 0.09
CA ALA A 52 9.14 -1.32 -0.34
C ALA A 52 9.26 -2.76 0.20
N GLU A 53 8.73 -3.74 -0.54
CA GLU A 53 8.55 -5.13 -0.06
C GLU A 53 9.86 -5.82 0.38
N GLU A 54 11.01 -5.45 -0.20
CA GLU A 54 12.32 -6.00 0.18
C GLU A 54 12.61 -5.85 1.69
N LYS A 55 12.06 -4.78 2.30
CA LYS A 55 12.34 -4.39 3.68
C LYS A 55 11.46 -5.15 4.67
N VAL A 56 10.31 -5.65 4.22
CA VAL A 56 9.49 -6.61 4.98
C VAL A 56 10.28 -7.90 5.17
N ARG A 57 10.87 -8.46 4.11
CA ARG A 57 11.67 -9.68 4.20
C ARG A 57 12.86 -9.53 5.15
N LYS A 58 13.57 -8.39 5.07
CA LYS A 58 14.68 -8.09 5.99
C LYS A 58 14.22 -7.92 7.44
N SER A 59 12.94 -7.66 7.70
CA SER A 59 12.43 -7.55 9.06
C SER A 59 12.39 -8.90 9.79
N TYR A 60 12.32 -10.03 9.08
CA TYR A 60 12.26 -11.36 9.72
C TYR A 60 13.50 -11.64 10.57
N ASP A 61 14.67 -11.29 10.04
CA ASP A 61 15.94 -11.54 10.71
C ASP A 61 16.29 -10.43 11.71
N ASN A 62 15.97 -9.18 11.39
CA ASN A 62 16.43 -8.02 12.16
C ASN A 62 15.43 -7.55 13.23
N HIS A 63 14.14 -7.83 13.04
CA HIS A 63 13.03 -7.36 13.86
C HIS A 63 11.94 -8.44 13.93
N PRO A 64 12.22 -9.63 14.49
CA PRO A 64 11.26 -10.75 14.53
C PRO A 64 9.96 -10.41 15.27
N GLU A 65 9.97 -9.40 16.13
CA GLU A 65 8.79 -8.85 16.80
C GLU A 65 7.81 -8.12 15.86
N MET A 66 8.27 -7.71 14.67
CA MET A 66 7.45 -7.13 13.61
C MET A 66 6.73 -8.23 12.83
N THR A 67 5.75 -8.88 13.47
CA THR A 67 4.95 -9.96 12.85
C THR A 67 4.04 -9.46 11.73
N ALA A 68 3.46 -10.37 10.93
CA ALA A 68 2.46 -10.03 9.92
C ALA A 68 1.32 -9.17 10.50
N GLU A 69 0.79 -9.56 11.67
CA GLU A 69 -0.27 -8.83 12.36
C GLU A 69 0.13 -7.40 12.77
N ILE A 70 1.41 -7.19 13.08
CA ILE A 70 1.95 -5.85 13.35
C ILE A 70 2.04 -5.04 12.06
N TRP A 71 2.55 -5.63 10.96
CA TRP A 71 2.61 -4.98 9.65
C TRP A 71 1.23 -4.58 9.13
N LYS A 72 0.18 -5.37 9.40
CA LYS A 72 -1.20 -5.08 9.02
C LYS A 72 -1.77 -3.81 9.65
N LYS A 73 -1.23 -3.34 10.77
CA LYS A 73 -1.65 -2.10 11.45
C LYS A 73 -1.08 -0.81 10.85
N ILE A 74 -0.09 -0.92 9.96
CA ILE A 74 0.62 0.23 9.41
C ILE A 74 -0.29 1.24 8.69
N PRO A 75 -1.28 0.84 7.87
CA PRO A 75 -2.20 1.80 7.25
C PRO A 75 -2.88 2.72 8.29
N GLN A 76 -3.31 2.15 9.43
CA GLN A 76 -3.93 2.91 10.52
C GLN A 76 -2.93 3.83 11.22
N TRP A 77 -1.70 3.37 11.42
CA TRP A 77 -0.64 4.15 12.05
C TRP A 77 -0.15 5.31 11.18
N LEU A 78 -0.16 5.17 9.85
CA LEU A 78 0.16 6.27 8.93
C LEU A 78 -0.92 7.34 8.92
N GLU A 79 -2.19 6.94 9.02
CA GLU A 79 -3.32 7.86 9.14
C GLU A 79 -3.40 8.52 10.53
N ASN A 80 -3.03 7.82 11.59
CA ASN A 80 -3.11 8.32 12.97
C ASN A 80 -1.83 8.01 13.75
N PRO A 81 -0.68 8.63 13.39
CA PRO A 81 0.57 8.41 14.11
C PRO A 81 0.53 9.09 15.48
N ALA A 82 1.37 8.64 16.41
CA ALA A 82 1.64 9.43 17.61
C ALA A 82 2.43 10.69 17.25
N MET A 83 3.46 10.56 16.42
CA MET A 83 4.34 11.66 16.05
C MET A 83 4.90 11.46 14.64
N VAL A 84 5.32 12.56 13.99
CA VAL A 84 6.09 12.53 12.75
C VAL A 84 7.30 13.44 12.90
N PHE A 85 8.49 12.93 12.57
CA PHE A 85 9.74 13.68 12.60
C PHE A 85 10.38 13.71 11.20
N VAL A 86 11.16 14.75 10.92
CA VAL A 86 12.20 14.68 9.89
C VAL A 86 13.28 13.71 10.34
N SER A 87 13.79 12.86 9.45
CA SER A 87 14.88 11.97 9.79
C SER A 87 16.18 12.76 9.98
N ASP A 88 16.84 12.46 11.10
CA ASP A 88 18.13 13.01 11.51
C ASP A 88 19.32 12.52 10.67
N THR A 89 19.16 11.43 9.92
CA THR A 89 20.20 10.81 9.09
C THR A 89 19.96 11.02 7.60
N ASN A 90 18.71 11.28 7.20
CA ASN A 90 18.38 11.66 5.84
C ASN A 90 17.23 12.68 5.87
N PRO A 91 17.49 13.98 5.63
CA PRO A 91 16.48 15.03 5.76
C PRO A 91 15.33 14.91 4.75
N ASP A 92 15.49 14.12 3.68
CA ASP A 92 14.45 13.87 2.68
C ASP A 92 13.50 12.72 3.09
N ARG A 93 13.62 12.22 4.33
CA ARG A 93 12.78 11.16 4.88
C ARG A 93 12.03 11.61 6.12
N LEU A 94 10.85 11.02 6.29
CA LEU A 94 10.04 11.16 7.48
C LEU A 94 10.11 9.90 8.33
N VAL A 95 10.07 10.09 9.64
CA VAL A 95 9.95 9.03 10.63
C VAL A 95 8.59 9.19 11.32
N PHE A 96 7.66 8.30 10.98
CA PHE A 96 6.40 8.17 11.67
C PHE A 96 6.60 7.28 12.89
N ILE A 97 6.03 7.69 14.02
CA ILE A 97 6.00 6.91 15.26
C ILE A 97 4.59 6.38 15.45
N ALA A 98 4.46 5.05 15.57
CA ALA A 98 3.17 4.42 15.81
C ALA A 98 2.53 4.88 17.12
N PRO A 99 1.19 4.89 17.22
CA PRO A 99 0.45 5.23 18.43
C PRO A 99 0.51 4.16 19.53
N GLU A 100 1.17 3.03 19.28
CA GLU A 100 1.35 1.95 20.26
C GLU A 100 2.77 1.39 20.23
N LYS A 101 3.10 0.58 21.24
CA LYS A 101 4.41 -0.06 21.40
C LYS A 101 4.30 -1.57 21.21
N ILE A 102 5.42 -2.19 20.88
CA ILE A 102 5.59 -3.65 20.93
C ILE A 102 6.44 -3.94 22.16
N GLY A 103 5.82 -4.43 23.25
CA GLY A 103 6.46 -4.40 24.56
C GLY A 103 6.81 -2.95 24.95
N ASP A 104 8.08 -2.69 25.26
CA ASP A 104 8.57 -1.34 25.55
C ASP A 104 9.07 -0.59 24.30
N ASN A 105 9.10 -1.25 23.15
CA ASN A 105 9.72 -0.74 21.94
C ASN A 105 8.79 0.20 21.19
N THR A 106 9.36 1.31 20.72
CA THR A 106 8.66 2.23 19.82
C THR A 106 8.72 1.70 18.39
N VAL A 107 7.61 1.74 17.67
CA VAL A 107 7.59 1.35 16.25
C VAL A 107 7.80 2.59 15.38
N ARG A 108 8.73 2.47 14.43
CA ARG A 108 9.11 3.53 13.48
C ARG A 108 8.80 3.10 12.07
N LEU A 109 8.17 3.98 11.32
CA LEU A 109 7.91 3.82 9.89
C LEU A 109 8.69 4.90 9.14
N ILE A 110 9.48 4.50 8.15
CA ILE A 110 10.31 5.40 7.35
C ILE A 110 9.61 5.65 6.02
N ILE A 111 9.21 6.89 5.78
CA ILE A 111 8.57 7.33 4.54
C ILE A 111 9.54 8.23 3.77
N ALA A 112 9.64 8.03 2.46
CA ALA A 112 10.33 8.93 1.55
C ALA A 112 9.42 9.32 0.38
N GLU A 113 9.70 10.47 -0.23
CA GLU A 113 9.19 10.76 -1.57
C GLU A 113 10.07 10.06 -2.61
N GLU A 114 9.42 9.49 -3.61
CA GLU A 114 10.09 8.96 -4.79
C GLU A 114 9.47 9.61 -6.03
N LEU A 115 10.34 10.17 -6.87
CA LEU A 115 10.01 10.56 -8.23
C LEU A 115 10.33 9.36 -9.13
N ASP A 116 9.31 8.76 -9.71
CA ASP A 116 9.51 7.77 -10.77
C ASP A 116 8.86 8.24 -12.08
N ASN A 117 8.95 7.41 -13.12
CA ASN A 117 8.41 7.73 -14.43
C ASN A 117 6.86 7.79 -14.46
N GLN A 118 6.19 7.38 -13.37
CA GLN A 118 4.73 7.34 -13.22
C GLN A 118 4.19 8.51 -12.39
N GLY A 119 5.07 9.26 -11.71
CA GLY A 119 4.74 10.47 -10.96
C GLY A 119 5.43 10.52 -9.60
N ASN A 120 5.01 11.46 -8.76
CA ASN A 120 5.44 11.50 -7.37
C ASN A 120 4.67 10.43 -6.59
N ARG A 121 5.37 9.63 -5.78
CA ARG A 121 4.74 8.71 -4.83
C ARG A 121 5.45 8.73 -3.49
N HIS A 122 4.76 8.27 -2.45
CA HIS A 122 5.38 8.01 -1.16
C HIS A 122 5.78 6.55 -1.06
N LEU A 123 6.98 6.28 -0.54
CA LEU A 123 7.49 4.94 -0.35
C LEU A 123 7.66 4.65 1.14
N LEU A 124 6.95 3.66 1.64
CA LEU A 124 7.22 3.05 2.94
C LEU A 124 8.47 2.19 2.82
N LEU A 125 9.60 2.80 3.15
CA LEU A 125 10.93 2.22 3.03
C LEU A 125 11.24 1.19 4.11
N ASN A 126 10.71 1.36 5.31
CA ASN A 126 10.98 0.45 6.41
C ASN A 126 9.97 0.58 7.53
N ALA A 127 9.75 -0.49 8.28
CA ALA A 127 9.03 -0.48 9.54
C ALA A 127 9.79 -1.37 10.54
N TYR A 128 10.07 -0.84 11.73
CA TYR A 128 10.82 -1.59 12.74
C TYR A 128 10.52 -1.12 14.16
N SER A 129 10.68 -2.02 15.13
CA SER A 129 10.63 -1.66 16.54
C SER A 129 12.02 -1.26 17.03
N SER A 130 12.08 -0.34 18.00
CA SER A 130 13.35 0.10 18.60
C SER A 130 13.17 0.45 20.07
N GLU A 131 14.02 -0.16 20.90
CA GLU A 131 14.21 0.20 22.31
C GLU A 131 14.86 1.58 22.49
N LYS A 132 15.79 1.92 21.60
CA LYS A 132 16.56 3.17 21.69
C LYS A 132 15.64 4.35 21.49
N SER A 133 15.55 5.27 22.45
CA SER A 133 14.70 6.46 22.33
C SER A 133 15.50 7.70 21.90
N PRO A 134 15.41 8.17 20.63
CA PRO A 134 16.10 9.37 20.16
C PRO A 134 15.37 10.67 20.54
N PHE A 135 14.19 10.59 21.14
CA PHE A 135 13.27 11.71 21.30
C PHE A 135 13.85 12.93 22.01
N GLY A 136 14.70 12.75 23.03
CA GLY A 136 15.34 13.88 23.71
C GLY A 136 16.07 14.79 22.72
N ARG A 137 16.96 14.20 21.92
CA ARG A 137 17.71 14.92 20.88
C ARG A 137 16.81 15.37 19.74
N TRP A 138 15.90 14.54 19.23
CA TRP A 138 15.05 14.93 18.09
C TRP A 138 14.12 16.11 18.40
N LEU A 139 13.67 16.24 19.65
CA LEU A 139 12.93 17.41 20.13
C LEU A 139 13.82 18.65 20.24
N GLU A 140 15.08 18.51 20.66
CA GLU A 140 16.08 19.60 20.71
C GLU A 140 16.46 20.09 19.31
N ASP A 141 16.66 19.14 18.38
CA ASP A 141 17.03 19.39 16.99
C ASP A 141 15.85 19.94 16.17
N ARG A 142 14.68 20.15 16.79
CA ARG A 142 13.47 20.72 16.17
C ARG A 142 12.99 19.90 14.96
N LEU A 143 13.07 18.58 15.05
CA LEU A 143 12.69 17.68 13.96
C LEU A 143 11.19 17.32 13.96
N LEU A 144 10.45 17.67 15.02
CA LEU A 144 9.04 17.30 15.20
C LEU A 144 8.12 18.10 14.27
N LEU A 145 7.37 17.40 13.41
CA LEU A 145 6.41 18.00 12.47
C LEU A 145 4.96 17.88 12.94
N TYR A 146 4.64 16.75 13.57
CA TYR A 146 3.30 16.42 14.02
C TYR A 146 3.37 15.69 15.36
N ALA A 147 2.47 15.98 16.28
CA ALA A 147 2.25 15.19 17.49
C ALA A 147 0.77 15.09 17.84
N ASP A 148 0.28 13.87 18.03
CA ASP A 148 -1.00 13.61 18.70
C ASP A 148 -0.85 13.90 20.18
N THR A 149 -1.58 14.89 20.69
CA THR A 149 -1.43 15.36 22.08
C THR A 149 -1.90 14.35 23.13
N LYS A 150 -2.57 13.27 22.72
CA LYS A 150 -3.02 12.17 23.59
C LYS A 150 -2.06 10.99 23.54
N GLU A 151 -1.63 10.60 22.33
CA GLU A 151 -0.75 9.43 22.14
C GLU A 151 0.73 9.74 22.32
N ALA A 152 1.21 10.89 21.84
CA ALA A 152 2.63 11.23 21.93
C ALA A 152 3.17 11.23 23.38
N PRO A 153 2.48 11.77 24.41
CA PRO A 153 2.95 11.67 25.79
C PRO A 153 3.14 10.23 26.27
N ARG A 154 2.25 9.31 25.87
CA ARG A 154 2.34 7.89 26.25
C ARG A 154 3.57 7.22 25.64
N ILE A 155 3.87 7.55 24.39
CA ILE A 155 5.01 6.99 23.67
C ILE A 155 6.35 7.61 24.15
N LEU A 156 6.37 8.92 24.40
CA LEU A 156 7.57 9.66 24.82
C LEU A 156 8.06 9.28 26.23
N GLY A 157 7.18 8.74 27.09
CA GLY A 157 7.52 8.38 28.46
C GLY A 157 8.15 9.55 29.22
N LYS A 158 9.42 9.39 29.65
CA LYS A 158 10.14 10.42 30.40
C LYS A 158 10.27 11.78 29.68
N TYR A 159 10.15 11.81 28.35
CA TYR A 159 10.22 13.05 27.56
C TYR A 159 8.87 13.78 27.40
N ALA A 160 7.77 13.21 27.90
CA ALA A 160 6.43 13.80 27.75
C ALA A 160 6.33 15.24 28.29
N ARG A 161 7.06 15.56 29.38
CA ARG A 161 7.09 16.93 29.94
C ARG A 161 7.68 17.96 28.98
N ARG A 162 8.63 17.55 28.12
CA ARG A 162 9.25 18.42 27.13
C ARG A 162 8.32 18.72 25.96
N LEU A 163 7.43 17.78 25.62
CA LEU A 163 6.53 17.93 24.47
C LEU A 163 5.66 19.18 24.60
N ARG A 164 5.11 19.48 25.78
CA ARG A 164 4.31 20.69 25.99
C ARG A 164 5.09 21.95 25.61
N HIS A 165 6.32 22.07 26.09
CA HIS A 165 7.18 23.21 25.79
C HIS A 165 7.48 23.30 24.29
N VAL A 166 7.80 22.18 23.64
CA VAL A 166 8.05 22.10 22.19
C VAL A 166 6.83 22.52 21.36
N LEU A 167 5.62 22.19 21.81
CA LEU A 167 4.38 22.55 21.11
C LEU A 167 3.98 24.02 21.27
N GLU A 168 4.32 24.64 22.40
CA GLU A 168 3.89 26.00 22.76
C GLU A 168 4.93 27.07 22.40
N ASP A 169 6.22 26.72 22.38
CA ASP A 169 7.31 27.67 22.17
C ASP A 169 7.64 27.86 20.67
N PRO A 170 7.50 29.09 20.13
CA PRO A 170 7.86 29.40 18.75
C PRO A 170 9.31 29.08 18.36
N ALA A 171 10.25 29.00 19.31
CA ALA A 171 11.64 28.65 19.04
C ALA A 171 11.82 27.20 18.55
N PHE A 172 10.86 26.31 18.85
CA PHE A 172 10.89 24.90 18.48
C PHE A 172 10.09 24.57 17.22
N ARG A 173 9.70 25.59 16.44
CA ARG A 173 9.09 25.39 15.13
C ARG A 173 10.02 24.57 14.23
N PRO A 174 9.50 23.57 13.50
CA PRO A 174 10.33 22.69 12.70
C PRO A 174 11.03 23.46 11.58
N ASP A 175 12.34 23.23 11.44
CA ASP A 175 13.16 23.73 10.34
C ASP A 175 13.20 22.69 9.21
N ALA A 176 12.01 22.28 8.76
CA ALA A 176 11.87 21.23 7.76
C ALA A 176 11.89 21.83 6.36
N ARG A 177 13.02 21.64 5.68
CA ARG A 177 13.16 21.94 4.25
C ARG A 177 12.58 20.77 3.47
N ILE A 178 11.47 20.96 2.75
CA ILE A 178 11.10 20.01 1.68
C ILE A 178 12.09 20.25 0.55
N ASN A 179 12.95 19.27 0.29
CA ASN A 179 13.61 19.15 -1.01
C ASN A 179 12.81 18.13 -1.83
N GLY A 180 12.14 18.56 -2.89
CA GLY A 180 11.28 17.66 -3.66
C GLY A 180 10.47 18.29 -4.79
N THR A 181 10.23 19.60 -4.77
CA THR A 181 9.75 20.29 -5.98
C THR A 181 10.94 20.60 -6.88
N GLY A 182 10.90 20.14 -8.13
CA GLY A 182 12.00 20.21 -9.11
C GLY A 182 12.77 21.53 -9.14
N ARG A 183 14.02 21.46 -9.64
CA ARG A 183 14.99 22.56 -9.83
C ARG A 183 14.33 23.94 -9.76
N GLY A 184 14.49 24.62 -8.62
CA GLY A 184 14.27 26.07 -8.53
C GLY A 184 13.16 26.60 -7.61
N LYS A 185 12.51 25.79 -6.77
CA LYS A 185 11.64 26.34 -5.70
C LYS A 185 11.87 25.64 -4.36
N GLN A 186 12.71 26.24 -3.52
CA GLN A 186 12.76 25.98 -2.08
C GLN A 186 11.43 26.44 -1.46
N LYS A 187 10.37 25.63 -1.54
CA LYS A 187 9.25 25.81 -0.62
C LYS A 187 9.65 25.15 0.68
N ALA A 188 10.26 25.95 1.56
CA ALA A 188 10.19 25.66 2.99
C ALA A 188 8.74 25.27 3.29
N LEU A 189 8.52 24.15 3.97
CA LEU A 189 7.22 23.95 4.55
C LEU A 189 6.96 25.17 5.40
N GLY A 190 5.95 25.95 5.04
CA GLY A 190 5.38 26.99 5.89
C GLY A 190 4.75 26.39 7.15
N LEU A 191 5.22 25.23 7.64
CA LEU A 191 4.96 24.72 8.97
C LEU A 191 5.71 25.61 9.96
N GLY A 192 5.30 26.87 10.04
CA GLY A 192 5.61 27.75 11.15
C GLY A 192 4.97 27.26 12.46
N THR A 193 4.45 26.04 12.52
CA THR A 193 3.90 25.39 13.71
C THR A 193 3.96 23.88 13.55
N ILE A 194 4.16 23.17 14.66
CA ILE A 194 3.94 21.74 14.76
C ILE A 194 2.44 21.46 14.61
N LEU A 195 2.10 20.41 13.87
CA LEU A 195 0.71 19.98 13.66
C LEU A 195 0.23 19.03 14.76
N THR A 196 -1.08 18.94 14.96
CA THR A 196 -1.70 18.11 15.98
C THR A 196 -2.92 17.37 15.44
N GLU A 197 -3.39 16.37 16.19
CA GLU A 197 -4.58 15.58 15.86
C GLU A 197 -5.82 16.44 15.65
N LYS A 198 -5.97 17.55 16.40
CA LYS A 198 -7.07 18.52 16.19
C LYS A 198 -7.01 19.19 14.82
N LYS A 199 -5.81 19.54 14.34
CA LYS A 199 -5.63 20.11 13.00
C LYS A 199 -5.93 19.06 11.92
N LEU A 200 -5.54 17.81 12.15
CA LEU A 200 -5.83 16.68 11.28
C LEU A 200 -7.34 16.39 11.20
N GLU A 201 -8.05 16.37 12.32
CA GLU A 201 -9.51 16.26 12.33
C GLU A 201 -10.18 17.40 11.57
N GLY A 202 -9.72 18.64 11.79
CA GLY A 202 -10.18 19.80 11.04
C GLY A 202 -9.90 19.69 9.55
N TYR A 203 -8.73 19.18 9.17
CA TYR A 203 -8.35 18.89 7.80
C TYR A 203 -9.33 17.90 7.15
N ARG A 204 -9.51 16.74 7.80
CA ARG A 204 -10.42 15.68 7.34
C ARG A 204 -11.86 16.13 7.16
N LYS A 205 -12.37 16.99 8.04
CA LYS A 205 -13.72 17.57 7.91
C LYS A 205 -13.85 18.47 6.69
N ARG A 206 -12.78 19.20 6.31
CA ARG A 206 -12.77 20.06 5.11
C ARG A 206 -12.59 19.26 3.83
N THR A 207 -11.85 18.15 3.87
CA THR A 207 -11.55 17.33 2.69
C THR A 207 -12.49 16.14 2.50
N GLN A 208 -13.48 15.95 3.39
CA GLN A 208 -14.43 14.83 3.38
C GLN A 208 -15.30 14.72 2.12
N HIS A 209 -15.31 15.73 1.25
CA HIS A 209 -16.05 15.75 -0.02
C HIS A 209 -15.21 15.35 -1.25
N VAL A 210 -13.94 14.95 -1.08
CA VAL A 210 -13.07 14.55 -2.20
C VAL A 210 -12.99 13.02 -2.26
N GLU A 211 -13.87 12.35 -3.02
CA GLU A 211 -13.67 10.92 -3.32
C GLU A 211 -12.38 10.74 -4.13
N VAL A 212 -11.35 10.14 -3.51
CA VAL A 212 -10.10 9.81 -4.20
C VAL A 212 -10.22 8.41 -4.77
N SER A 213 -10.26 8.34 -6.10
CA SER A 213 -10.28 7.09 -6.87
C SER A 213 -8.89 6.47 -6.93
N LEU A 214 -8.81 5.16 -7.17
CA LEU A 214 -7.54 4.46 -7.42
C LEU A 214 -6.75 5.15 -8.56
N PRO A 215 -5.41 5.06 -8.59
CA PRO A 215 -4.63 5.59 -9.70
C PRO A 215 -5.13 5.02 -11.03
N GLN A 216 -5.28 5.89 -12.04
CA GLN A 216 -5.81 5.54 -13.37
C GLN A 216 -5.17 4.27 -13.95
N GLN A 217 -3.86 4.10 -13.76
CA GLN A 217 -3.08 2.97 -14.26
C GLN A 217 -3.47 1.62 -13.60
N GLU A 218 -3.84 1.64 -12.32
CA GLU A 218 -4.29 0.46 -11.58
C GLU A 218 -5.77 0.12 -11.90
N GLN A 219 -6.56 1.16 -12.16
CA GLN A 219 -7.96 1.05 -12.57
C GLN A 219 -8.09 0.54 -14.01
N ASP A 220 -7.20 0.98 -14.90
CA ASP A 220 -7.05 0.50 -16.26
C ASP A 220 -6.59 -0.96 -16.25
N SER A 221 -5.58 -1.31 -15.44
CA SER A 221 -5.14 -2.70 -15.28
C SER A 221 -6.27 -3.60 -14.78
N ARG A 222 -7.03 -3.19 -13.77
CA ARG A 222 -8.19 -3.96 -13.27
C ARG A 222 -9.25 -4.12 -14.35
N THR A 223 -9.57 -3.06 -15.09
CA THR A 223 -10.56 -3.08 -16.17
C THR A 223 -10.13 -4.03 -17.28
N GLU A 224 -8.86 -3.98 -17.70
CA GLU A 224 -8.27 -4.89 -18.67
C GLU A 224 -8.33 -6.36 -18.20
N LYS A 225 -7.97 -6.62 -16.94
CA LYS A 225 -8.02 -7.99 -16.38
C LYS A 225 -9.45 -8.52 -16.30
N ILE A 226 -10.43 -7.68 -15.92
CA ILE A 226 -11.85 -8.06 -15.94
C ILE A 226 -12.30 -8.42 -17.37
N GLN A 227 -11.96 -7.58 -18.36
CA GLN A 227 -12.33 -7.87 -19.76
C GLN A 227 -11.67 -9.15 -20.28
N LEU A 228 -10.40 -9.36 -19.96
CA LEU A 228 -9.67 -10.57 -20.32
C LEU A 228 -10.28 -11.82 -19.69
N ALA A 229 -10.63 -11.77 -18.39
CA ALA A 229 -11.28 -12.87 -17.69
C ALA A 229 -12.64 -13.23 -18.31
N LYS A 230 -13.47 -12.23 -18.64
CA LYS A 230 -14.75 -12.44 -19.34
C LYS A 230 -14.56 -13.08 -20.71
N SER A 231 -13.60 -12.58 -21.49
CA SER A 231 -13.26 -13.13 -22.82
C SER A 231 -12.80 -14.59 -22.74
N LEU A 232 -11.92 -14.92 -21.80
CA LEU A 232 -11.42 -16.28 -21.60
C LEU A 232 -12.52 -17.22 -21.09
N HIS A 233 -13.37 -16.76 -20.18
CA HIS A 233 -14.49 -17.55 -19.66
C HIS A 233 -15.50 -17.87 -20.76
N GLY A 234 -15.83 -16.91 -21.62
CA GLY A 234 -16.66 -17.14 -22.79
C GLY A 234 -16.11 -18.26 -23.69
N ARG A 235 -14.82 -18.18 -24.03
CA ARG A 235 -14.13 -19.21 -24.81
C ARG A 235 -14.11 -20.57 -24.11
N TYR A 236 -13.92 -20.59 -22.80
CA TYR A 236 -13.95 -21.83 -22.02
C TYR A 236 -15.33 -22.48 -22.09
N LEU A 237 -16.41 -21.72 -21.88
CA LEU A 237 -17.78 -22.23 -22.01
C LEU A 237 -18.05 -22.81 -23.40
N ASP A 238 -17.45 -22.28 -24.46
CA ASP A 238 -17.57 -22.82 -25.81
C ASP A 238 -16.97 -24.23 -25.97
N THR A 239 -15.96 -24.56 -25.16
CA THR A 239 -15.39 -25.91 -25.11
C THR A 239 -16.23 -26.91 -24.30
N THR A 240 -17.18 -26.42 -23.50
CA THR A 240 -18.06 -27.26 -22.67
C THR A 240 -19.31 -27.72 -23.43
N ARG A 241 -19.89 -28.84 -23.01
CA ARG A 241 -21.16 -29.38 -23.55
C ARG A 241 -22.41 -28.78 -22.87
N LEU A 242 -22.33 -27.53 -22.41
CA LEU A 242 -23.46 -26.83 -21.79
C LEU A 242 -24.46 -26.33 -22.84
N THR A 243 -25.72 -26.21 -22.45
CA THR A 243 -26.76 -25.56 -23.29
C THR A 243 -26.52 -24.06 -23.37
N ALA A 244 -27.04 -23.41 -24.42
CA ALA A 244 -26.90 -21.96 -24.60
C ALA A 244 -27.42 -21.17 -23.39
N GLU A 245 -28.57 -21.56 -22.84
CA GLU A 245 -29.16 -20.96 -21.64
C GLU A 245 -28.25 -21.07 -20.41
N ARG A 246 -27.62 -22.24 -20.20
CA ARG A 246 -26.68 -22.44 -19.09
C ARG A 246 -25.39 -21.64 -19.28
N LYS A 247 -24.88 -21.54 -20.51
CA LYS A 247 -23.71 -20.70 -20.81
C LYS A 247 -24.00 -19.24 -20.52
N GLU A 248 -25.18 -18.76 -20.86
CA GLU A 248 -25.60 -17.37 -20.62
C GLU A 248 -25.81 -17.09 -19.12
N ALA A 249 -26.40 -18.02 -18.38
CA ALA A 249 -26.52 -17.92 -16.93
C ALA A 249 -25.14 -17.81 -16.23
N GLU A 250 -24.16 -18.58 -16.70
CA GLU A 250 -22.82 -18.59 -16.11
C GLU A 250 -22.01 -17.32 -16.45
N LYS A 251 -22.20 -16.75 -17.65
CA LYS A 251 -21.68 -15.43 -17.99
C LYS A 251 -22.27 -14.35 -17.07
N LYS A 252 -23.59 -14.36 -16.85
CA LYS A 252 -24.26 -13.42 -15.93
C LYS A 252 -23.78 -13.54 -14.49
N ARG A 253 -23.55 -14.76 -14.01
CA ARG A 253 -22.95 -15.00 -12.69
C ARG A 253 -21.55 -14.41 -12.59
N LEU A 254 -20.71 -14.65 -13.59
CA LEU A 254 -19.37 -14.05 -13.61
C LEU A 254 -19.48 -12.52 -13.60
N ASP A 255 -20.35 -11.92 -14.42
CA ASP A 255 -20.54 -10.47 -14.46
C ASP A 255 -20.98 -9.86 -13.13
N ALA A 256 -21.82 -10.57 -12.37
CA ALA A 256 -22.30 -10.14 -11.07
C ALA A 256 -21.19 -10.17 -10.01
N VAL A 257 -20.33 -11.19 -10.03
CA VAL A 257 -19.34 -11.42 -8.98
C VAL A 257 -18.00 -10.74 -9.31
N ILE A 258 -17.59 -10.71 -10.58
CA ILE A 258 -16.24 -10.28 -11.00
C ILE A 258 -15.94 -8.81 -10.69
N LYS A 259 -16.97 -7.97 -10.61
CA LYS A 259 -16.81 -6.53 -10.28
C LYS A 259 -16.29 -6.34 -8.86
N THR A 260 -16.73 -7.18 -7.94
CA THR A 260 -16.37 -7.14 -6.52
C THR A 260 -15.29 -8.17 -6.16
N THR A 261 -14.84 -8.99 -7.12
CA THR A 261 -13.76 -9.96 -6.91
C THR A 261 -12.40 -9.26 -6.75
N PRO A 262 -11.58 -9.64 -5.76
CA PRO A 262 -10.20 -9.16 -5.63
C PRO A 262 -9.36 -9.45 -6.89
N LEU A 263 -8.46 -8.54 -7.27
CA LEU A 263 -7.72 -8.64 -8.54
C LEU A 263 -6.90 -9.94 -8.64
N GLU A 264 -6.29 -10.38 -7.56
CA GLU A 264 -5.53 -11.65 -7.50
C GLU A 264 -6.40 -12.87 -7.82
N GLN A 265 -7.65 -12.89 -7.33
CA GLN A 265 -8.58 -13.96 -7.64
C GLN A 265 -8.96 -13.94 -9.13
N ILE A 266 -9.10 -12.75 -9.72
CA ILE A 266 -9.30 -12.59 -11.18
C ILE A 266 -8.08 -13.14 -11.94
N GLU A 267 -6.86 -12.89 -11.48
CA GLU A 267 -5.63 -13.39 -12.11
C GLU A 267 -5.49 -14.90 -12.01
N ARG A 268 -5.75 -15.48 -10.83
CA ARG A 268 -5.79 -16.94 -10.64
C ARG A 268 -6.83 -17.58 -11.54
N PHE A 269 -8.01 -16.96 -11.67
CA PHE A 269 -9.05 -17.40 -12.58
C PHE A 269 -8.63 -17.34 -14.05
N ILE A 270 -7.98 -16.26 -14.48
CA ILE A 270 -7.39 -16.14 -15.83
C ILE A 270 -6.37 -17.26 -16.09
N GLY A 271 -5.49 -17.54 -15.13
CA GLY A 271 -4.49 -18.60 -15.21
C GLY A 271 -5.12 -19.98 -15.39
N MET A 272 -6.13 -20.28 -14.58
CA MET A 272 -6.92 -21.52 -14.68
C MET A 272 -7.57 -21.66 -16.06
N LEU A 273 -8.27 -20.63 -16.54
CA LEU A 273 -8.95 -20.64 -17.84
C LEU A 273 -7.97 -20.86 -19.01
N ARG A 274 -6.79 -20.22 -18.98
CA ARG A 274 -5.75 -20.43 -20.00
C ARG A 274 -5.25 -21.87 -20.01
N SER A 275 -5.06 -22.47 -18.83
CA SER A 275 -4.65 -23.87 -18.69
C SER A 275 -5.69 -24.83 -19.29
N GLU A 276 -6.97 -24.64 -18.94
CA GLU A 276 -8.06 -25.49 -19.45
C GLU A 276 -8.27 -25.36 -20.96
N LEU A 277 -8.21 -24.13 -21.50
CA LEU A 277 -8.28 -23.90 -22.94
C LEU A 277 -7.13 -24.57 -23.69
N ARG A 278 -5.92 -24.54 -23.14
CA ARG A 278 -4.76 -25.24 -23.72
C ARG A 278 -4.96 -26.75 -23.75
N LYS A 279 -5.45 -27.35 -22.66
CA LYS A 279 -5.78 -28.79 -22.61
C LYS A 279 -6.84 -29.17 -23.65
N ALA A 280 -7.84 -28.33 -23.87
CA ALA A 280 -8.88 -28.56 -24.87
C ALA A 280 -8.30 -28.54 -26.31
N GLN A 281 -7.40 -27.59 -26.59
CA GLN A 281 -6.69 -27.52 -27.88
C GLN A 281 -5.79 -28.74 -28.14
N GLU A 282 -5.03 -29.18 -27.14
CA GLU A 282 -4.15 -30.36 -27.25
C GLU A 282 -4.95 -31.66 -27.50
N LYS A 283 -6.13 -31.81 -26.87
CA LYS A 283 -7.06 -32.93 -27.15
C LYS A 283 -7.61 -32.92 -28.58
N THR A 284 -7.82 -31.75 -29.17
CA THR A 284 -8.32 -31.64 -30.55
C THR A 284 -7.22 -31.96 -31.55
N LYS A 285 -5.98 -31.54 -31.26
CA LYS A 285 -4.80 -31.79 -32.10
C LYS A 285 -4.43 -33.28 -32.15
N THR A 286 -4.45 -33.97 -31.01
CA THR A 286 -4.19 -35.42 -30.93
C THR A 286 -5.26 -36.26 -31.63
N LYS A 287 -6.53 -35.84 -31.59
CA LYS A 287 -7.63 -36.50 -32.31
C LYS A 287 -7.51 -36.40 -33.83
N ASN A 288 -6.99 -35.28 -34.35
CA ASN A 288 -6.77 -35.09 -35.78
C ASN A 288 -5.55 -35.85 -36.31
N ILE A 289 -4.51 -36.05 -35.49
CA ILE A 289 -3.34 -36.87 -35.87
C ILE A 289 -3.71 -38.37 -35.94
N GLY A 290 -4.59 -38.86 -35.06
CA GLY A 290 -5.07 -40.24 -35.09
C GLY A 290 -5.94 -40.57 -36.32
N LYS A 291 -6.73 -39.60 -36.80
CA LYS A 291 -7.56 -39.76 -38.02
C LYS A 291 -6.74 -39.81 -39.31
N ASN A 292 -5.60 -39.13 -39.36
CA ASN A 292 -4.74 -39.10 -40.56
C ASN A 292 -3.85 -40.35 -40.71
N ARG A 293 -3.76 -41.21 -39.68
CA ARG A 293 -3.00 -42.47 -39.74
C ARG A 293 -3.84 -43.70 -40.10
N SER A 294 -5.17 -43.61 -40.12
CA SER A 294 -6.06 -44.73 -40.45
C SER A 294 -6.56 -44.72 -41.91
N GLY A 295 -5.97 -43.89 -42.78
CA GLY A 295 -6.40 -43.68 -44.16
C GLY A 295 -5.48 -44.26 -45.25
N SER A 296 -4.55 -45.15 -44.91
CA SER A 296 -3.58 -45.70 -45.88
C SER A 296 -3.38 -47.20 -45.74
N ILE A 297 -4.44 -47.98 -45.96
CA ILE A 297 -4.35 -49.34 -46.50
C ILE A 297 -5.57 -49.56 -47.39
N GLU A 298 -5.43 -49.31 -48.68
CA GLU A 298 -6.15 -50.00 -49.76
C GLU A 298 -5.55 -49.57 -51.11
N ARG A 299 -4.56 -50.33 -51.58
CA ARG A 299 -4.36 -50.74 -52.98
C ARG A 299 -3.57 -52.04 -52.99
#